data_AF-A0A8J6BGE7-F1
#
_entry.id   AF-A0A8J6BGE7-F1
#
_cell.length_a   1.000
_cell.length_b   1.000
_cell.length_c   1.000
_cell.angle_alpha   90.00
_cell.angle_beta   90.00
_cell.angle_gamma   90.00
#
_symmetry.space_group_name_H-M   'P 1'
#
loop_
_entity.id
_entity.type
_entity.pdbx_description
1 polymer ?
#
loop_
_entity_poly.entity_id
_entity_poly.type
_entity_poly.pdbx_seq_one_letter_code
_entity_poly.pdbx_strand_id
1 'polypeptide(L)'
;MCRRGLQVQKYRDIAEDPRFGSWGPVYWCNSKRFLINFSLRVESTKILDQTAANNIKFTCSDSSVIEGDGRSQGTYGSWSTNCEMGIRGIQTRVQKKQLFFLDDIALTDAKFVCNDY
;
A
#
# COMPACT_ATOMS: atom_id res chain seq x y z
N MET A 1 13.44 2.84 -10.36
CA MET A 1 12.25 2.01 -10.65
C MET A 1 12.41 0.62 -10.06
N CYS A 2 11.41 0.15 -9.30
CA CYS A 2 11.35 -1.22 -8.83
C CYS A 2 11.30 -2.19 -10.03
N ARG A 3 12.33 -3.04 -10.19
CA ARG A 3 12.39 -4.05 -11.27
C ARG A 3 11.99 -5.41 -10.71
N ARG A 4 11.40 -6.26 -11.56
CA ARG A 4 11.15 -7.67 -11.23
C ARG A 4 12.44 -8.33 -10.74
N GLY A 5 12.38 -9.04 -9.62
CA GLY A 5 13.51 -9.79 -9.06
C GLY A 5 14.54 -8.97 -8.27
N LEU A 6 14.35 -7.66 -8.09
CA LEU A 6 15.19 -6.88 -7.17
C LEU A 6 14.85 -7.21 -5.71
N GLN A 7 15.89 -7.45 -4.91
CA GLN A 7 15.78 -7.57 -3.46
C GLN A 7 15.29 -6.24 -2.87
N VAL A 8 14.21 -6.29 -2.10
CA VAL A 8 13.67 -5.12 -1.41
C VAL A 8 14.54 -4.86 -0.18
N GLN A 9 15.09 -3.66 -0.04
CA GLN A 9 15.74 -3.26 1.22
C GLN A 9 14.67 -3.07 2.30
N LYS A 10 14.56 -4.06 3.19
CA LYS A 10 13.58 -4.08 4.29
C LYS A 10 14.18 -3.36 5.50
N TYR A 11 13.60 -2.22 5.88
CA TYR A 11 14.11 -1.41 6.99
C TYR A 11 13.55 -1.82 8.37
N ARG A 12 12.44 -2.60 8.43
CA ARG A 12 11.92 -3.25 9.66
C ARG A 12 11.10 -4.51 9.35
N ASP A 13 11.34 -5.56 10.13
CA ASP A 13 10.62 -6.83 10.08
C ASP A 13 9.42 -6.85 11.04
N ILE A 14 8.21 -6.67 10.51
CA ILE A 14 6.97 -7.16 11.15
C ILE A 14 6.17 -8.03 10.16
N ALA A 15 6.65 -8.13 8.92
CA ALA A 15 5.84 -8.58 7.78
C ALA A 15 5.87 -10.10 7.52
N GLU A 16 6.40 -10.89 8.44
CA GLU A 16 6.57 -12.35 8.29
C GLU A 16 6.02 -13.14 9.49
N ASP A 17 5.20 -12.52 10.33
CA ASP A 17 4.52 -13.21 11.41
C ASP A 17 3.11 -13.63 10.95
N PRO A 18 2.81 -14.95 10.91
CA PRO A 18 1.57 -15.49 10.37
C PRO A 18 0.31 -15.00 11.10
N ARG A 19 0.44 -14.41 12.30
CA ARG A 19 -0.67 -13.81 13.04
C ARG A 19 -1.20 -12.54 12.40
N PHE A 20 -0.43 -11.86 11.55
CA PHE A 20 -0.82 -10.61 10.87
C PHE A 20 -1.26 -10.82 9.42
N GLY A 21 -1.48 -12.07 9.01
CA GLY A 21 -1.90 -12.45 7.66
C GLY A 21 -0.78 -13.05 6.82
N SER A 22 -1.11 -13.41 5.59
CA SER A 22 -0.17 -13.93 4.60
C SER A 22 -0.13 -13.01 3.38
N TRP A 23 1.02 -12.95 2.73
CA TRP A 23 1.15 -12.21 1.48
C TRP A 23 0.28 -12.83 0.38
N GLY A 24 -0.50 -11.99 -0.30
CA GLY A 24 -1.23 -12.38 -1.51
C GLY A 24 -0.33 -12.44 -2.75
N PRO A 25 -0.91 -12.71 -3.93
CA PRO A 25 -0.18 -12.67 -5.19
C PRO A 25 0.34 -11.26 -5.51
N VAL A 26 1.41 -11.20 -6.30
CA VAL A 26 1.94 -9.92 -6.79
C VAL A 26 1.25 -9.53 -8.09
N TYR A 27 0.59 -8.37 -8.09
CA TYR A 27 0.03 -7.75 -9.28
C TYR A 27 1.07 -6.85 -9.96
N TRP A 28 1.23 -7.03 -11.27
CA TRP A 28 2.17 -6.26 -12.07
C TRP A 28 1.45 -5.39 -13.08
N CYS A 29 1.98 -4.19 -13.33
CA CYS A 29 1.68 -3.50 -14.57
C CYS A 29 2.11 -4.34 -15.77
N ASN A 30 1.53 -4.06 -16.94
CA ASN A 30 1.94 -4.66 -18.19
C ASN A 30 3.46 -4.50 -18.44
N SER A 31 4.02 -5.39 -19.26
CA SER A 31 5.46 -5.41 -19.57
C SER A 31 5.99 -4.01 -19.92
N LYS A 32 7.09 -3.62 -19.25
CA LYS A 32 7.77 -2.30 -19.40
C LYS A 32 6.99 -1.10 -18.86
N ARG A 33 5.91 -1.29 -18.10
CA ARG A 33 5.15 -0.22 -17.43
C ARG A 33 5.46 -0.18 -15.94
N PHE A 34 5.21 0.97 -15.32
CA PHE A 34 5.50 1.23 -13.91
C PHE A 34 4.31 1.89 -13.21
N LEU A 35 4.27 1.79 -11.88
CA LEU A 35 3.24 2.42 -11.05
C LEU A 35 3.46 3.93 -11.01
N ILE A 36 2.38 4.70 -11.19
CA ILE A 36 2.44 6.18 -11.25
C ILE A 36 1.63 6.87 -10.16
N ASN A 37 0.54 6.28 -9.66
CA ASN A 37 -0.22 6.83 -8.54
C ASN A 37 -0.94 5.70 -7.79
N PHE A 38 -1.55 6.02 -6.66
CA PHE A 38 -2.30 5.06 -5.86
C PHE A 38 -3.55 5.68 -5.23
N SER A 39 -4.47 4.82 -4.81
CA SER A 39 -5.63 5.16 -3.98
C SER A 39 -5.83 4.07 -2.94
N LEU A 40 -5.95 4.48 -1.68
CA LEU A 40 -6.18 3.59 -0.54
C LEU A 40 -7.68 3.42 -0.29
N ARG A 41 -8.08 2.19 0.03
CA ARG A 41 -9.41 1.87 0.54
C ARG A 41 -9.35 1.90 2.06
N VAL A 42 -10.13 2.78 2.65
CA VAL A 42 -10.23 2.93 4.11
C VAL A 42 -11.69 2.89 4.51
N GLU A 43 -11.96 2.38 5.71
CA GLU A 43 -13.29 2.51 6.30
C GLU A 43 -13.48 3.95 6.78
N SER A 44 -14.66 4.54 6.58
CA SER A 44 -14.95 5.89 7.05
C SER A 44 -15.61 5.83 8.43
N THR A 45 -14.83 5.79 9.50
CA THR A 45 -15.40 5.99 10.84
C THR A 45 -15.40 7.47 11.17
N LYS A 46 -16.58 8.10 11.22
CA LYS A 46 -16.77 9.54 11.54
C LYS A 46 -16.31 9.96 12.93
N ILE A 47 -15.72 9.07 13.73
CA ILE A 47 -15.57 9.27 15.19
C ILE A 47 -14.12 9.25 15.67
N LEU A 48 -13.14 8.63 15.00
CA LEU A 48 -11.74 8.70 15.47
C LEU A 48 -10.74 8.31 14.37
N ASP A 49 -9.63 9.03 14.30
CA ASP A 49 -8.47 8.94 13.40
C ASP A 49 -7.71 7.59 13.45
N GLN A 50 -8.40 6.45 13.30
CA GLN A 50 -7.79 5.12 13.34
C GLN A 50 -8.44 4.16 12.35
N THR A 51 -8.41 4.49 11.06
CA THR A 51 -8.92 3.60 10.02
C THR A 51 -7.75 2.86 9.38
N ALA A 52 -7.75 1.54 9.54
CA ALA A 52 -6.79 0.68 8.86
C ALA A 52 -7.03 0.71 7.34
N ALA A 53 -5.96 0.64 6.56
CA ALA A 53 -6.03 0.44 5.12
C ALA A 53 -6.54 -0.99 4.85
N ASN A 54 -7.67 -1.08 4.16
CA ASN A 54 -8.32 -2.34 3.81
C ASN A 54 -7.86 -2.87 2.46
N ASN A 55 -7.59 -1.97 1.50
CA ASN A 55 -7.09 -2.33 0.17
C ASN A 55 -6.34 -1.16 -0.46
N ILE A 56 -5.66 -1.42 -1.58
CA ILE A 56 -4.96 -0.42 -2.37
C ILE A 56 -5.12 -0.74 -3.86
N LYS A 57 -5.24 0.31 -4.67
CA LYS A 57 -5.13 0.23 -6.12
C LYS A 57 -4.10 1.23 -6.63
N PHE A 58 -3.52 0.90 -7.78
CA PHE A 58 -2.53 1.74 -8.46
C PHE A 58 -2.92 1.95 -9.90
N THR A 59 -2.57 3.11 -10.44
CA THR A 59 -2.53 3.32 -11.88
C THR A 59 -1.13 3.03 -12.40
N CYS A 60 -1.05 2.36 -13.54
CA CYS A 60 0.16 2.12 -14.28
C CYS A 60 0.39 3.23 -15.32
N SER A 61 1.63 3.35 -15.80
CA SER A 61 2.02 4.34 -16.83
C SER A 61 1.30 4.19 -18.18
N ASP A 62 0.57 3.09 -18.40
CA ASP A 62 -0.30 2.84 -19.56
C ASP A 62 -1.78 3.07 -19.26
N SER A 63 -2.09 3.76 -18.15
CA SER A 63 -3.45 4.05 -17.66
C SER A 63 -4.26 2.83 -17.22
N SER A 64 -3.68 1.62 -17.24
CA SER A 64 -4.31 0.46 -16.61
C SER A 64 -4.33 0.61 -15.09
N VAL A 65 -5.36 0.05 -14.45
CA VAL A 65 -5.49 0.02 -12.99
C VAL A 65 -5.28 -1.40 -12.52
N ILE A 66 -4.43 -1.56 -11.51
CA ILE A 66 -4.29 -2.80 -10.75
C ILE A 66 -4.85 -2.59 -9.34
N GLU A 67 -5.67 -3.52 -8.89
CA GLU A 67 -6.26 -3.53 -7.55
C GLU A 67 -5.74 -4.75 -6.79
N GLY A 68 -5.41 -4.57 -5.52
CA GLY A 68 -4.98 -5.68 -4.66
C GLY A 68 -6.16 -6.53 -4.18
N ASP A 69 -5.85 -7.71 -3.63
CA ASP A 69 -6.83 -8.63 -3.05
C ASP A 69 -7.15 -8.32 -1.58
N GLY A 70 -7.10 -7.04 -1.22
CA GLY A 70 -7.46 -6.59 0.12
C GLY A 70 -8.96 -6.73 0.41
N ARG A 71 -9.35 -6.29 1.61
CA ARG A 71 -10.73 -6.25 2.07
C ARG A 71 -11.58 -5.29 1.24
N SER A 72 -12.84 -5.65 1.01
CA SER A 72 -13.81 -4.83 0.25
C SER A 72 -14.58 -3.83 1.12
N GLN A 73 -14.32 -3.78 2.43
CA GLN A 73 -14.95 -2.83 3.34
C GLN A 73 -14.39 -1.40 3.14
N GLY A 74 -15.25 -0.40 3.31
CA GLY A 74 -14.89 1.01 3.15
C GLY A 74 -14.89 1.49 1.70
N THR A 75 -14.36 2.69 1.47
CA THR A 75 -14.32 3.36 0.17
C THR A 75 -12.91 3.77 -0.20
N TYR A 76 -12.65 3.86 -1.51
CA TYR A 76 -11.41 4.42 -2.02
C TYR A 76 -11.39 5.93 -1.83
N GLY A 77 -10.30 6.45 -1.28
CA GLY A 77 -10.02 7.88 -1.25
C GLY A 77 -9.64 8.43 -2.62
N SER A 78 -9.39 9.74 -2.68
CA SER A 78 -8.84 10.40 -3.86
C SER A 78 -7.52 9.76 -4.28
N TRP A 79 -7.25 9.78 -5.59
CA TRP A 79 -5.95 9.37 -6.12
C TRP A 79 -4.85 10.31 -5.62
N SER A 80 -3.65 9.76 -5.40
CA SER A 80 -2.45 10.55 -5.18
C SER A 80 -2.06 11.35 -6.42
N THR A 81 -1.14 12.29 -6.25
CA THR A 81 -0.44 12.91 -7.38
C THR A 81 0.30 11.85 -8.19
N ASN A 82 0.48 12.14 -9.48
CA ASN A 82 1.21 11.26 -10.40
C ASN A 82 2.73 11.42 -10.21
N CYS A 83 3.42 10.29 -10.09
CA CYS A 83 4.85 10.18 -10.31
C CYS A 83 5.12 9.95 -11.81
N GLU A 84 5.51 10.99 -12.54
CA GLU A 84 5.74 10.93 -14.00
C GLU A 84 6.76 9.85 -14.39
N MET A 85 7.84 9.73 -13.61
CA MET A 85 8.93 8.76 -13.81
C MET A 85 8.77 7.50 -12.92
N GLY A 86 7.58 7.32 -12.37
CA GLY A 86 7.20 6.16 -11.57
C GLY A 86 7.63 6.19 -10.11
N ILE A 87 7.09 5.24 -9.37
CA ILE A 87 7.35 5.04 -7.94
C ILE A 87 8.67 4.28 -7.73
N ARG A 88 9.49 4.73 -6.78
CA ARG A 88 10.77 4.09 -6.41
C ARG A 88 10.87 3.58 -4.98
N GLY A 89 9.95 3.99 -4.12
CA GLY A 89 9.99 3.62 -2.71
C GLY A 89 8.63 3.75 -2.04
N ILE A 90 8.52 3.13 -0.87
CA ILE A 90 7.33 3.17 -0.02
C ILE A 90 7.76 3.42 1.42
N GLN A 91 6.99 4.27 2.11
CA GLN A 91 7.05 4.45 3.55
C GLN A 91 5.65 4.18 4.11
N THR A 92 5.54 3.22 5.01
CA THR A 92 4.28 2.86 5.65
C THR A 92 4.19 3.44 7.05
N ARG A 93 2.97 3.82 7.46
CA ARG A 93 2.64 4.10 8.86
C ARG A 93 1.87 2.92 9.40
N VAL A 94 2.41 2.31 10.45
CA VAL A 94 1.79 1.19 11.14
C VAL A 94 1.51 1.63 12.56
N GLN A 95 0.25 1.53 12.98
CA GLN A 95 -0.11 1.79 14.36
C GLN A 95 0.38 0.61 15.22
N LYS A 96 1.00 0.94 16.36
CA LYS A 96 1.45 -0.06 17.34
C LYS A 96 0.36 -0.34 18.37
N LYS A 97 0.50 -1.51 19.00
CA LYS A 97 -0.45 -2.06 19.95
C LYS A 97 -0.83 -1.12 21.09
N GLN A 98 -2.12 -0.88 21.29
CA GLN A 98 -2.62 -0.32 22.54
C GLN A 98 -2.79 -1.48 23.53
N LEU A 99 -2.47 -1.23 24.80
CA LEU A 99 -2.05 -2.25 25.77
C LEU A 99 -3.09 -3.34 26.14
N PHE A 100 -4.31 -3.34 25.61
CA PHE A 100 -5.42 -4.11 26.19
C PHE A 100 -6.23 -5.04 25.27
N PHE A 101 -6.11 -4.98 23.93
CA PHE A 101 -6.79 -5.95 23.05
C PHE A 101 -5.81 -6.56 22.05
N LEU A 102 -6.06 -7.81 21.66
CA LEU A 102 -5.02 -8.71 21.16
C LEU A 102 -4.49 -8.38 19.74
N ASP A 103 -5.11 -7.47 18.97
CA ASP A 103 -4.89 -7.35 17.52
C ASP A 103 -4.63 -5.90 17.05
N ASP A 104 -3.52 -5.29 17.46
CA ASP A 104 -3.30 -3.85 17.19
C ASP A 104 -1.98 -3.60 16.43
N ILE A 105 -1.78 -4.28 15.30
CA ILE A 105 -0.80 -3.83 14.30
C ILE A 105 -1.52 -3.71 12.97
N ALA A 106 -1.82 -2.48 12.57
CA ALA A 106 -2.52 -2.18 11.33
C ALA A 106 -1.77 -1.11 10.53
N LEU A 107 -1.69 -1.32 9.21
CA LEU A 107 -1.28 -0.27 8.27
C LEU A 107 -2.37 0.81 8.27
N THR A 108 -2.01 2.04 8.59
CA THR A 108 -2.96 3.17 8.62
C THR A 108 -2.72 4.17 7.51
N ASP A 109 -1.49 4.25 6.99
CA ASP A 109 -1.13 5.20 5.93
C ASP A 109 0.07 4.69 5.12
N ALA A 110 0.19 5.16 3.88
CA ALA A 110 1.31 4.85 3.00
C ALA A 110 1.70 6.07 2.17
N LYS A 111 3.01 6.35 2.11
CA LYS A 111 3.61 7.33 1.23
C LYS A 111 4.46 6.62 0.19
N PHE A 112 4.26 6.97 -1.07
CA PHE A 112 5.10 6.50 -2.17
C PHE A 112 6.05 7.61 -2.59
N VAL A 113 7.31 7.23 -2.80
CA VAL A 113 8.37 8.16 -3.21
C VAL A 113 8.50 8.08 -4.72
N CYS A 114 8.31 9.21 -5.40
CA CYS A 114 8.53 9.32 -6.83
C CYS A 114 10.03 9.24 -7.15
N ASN A 115 10.35 8.73 -8.34
CA ASN A 115 11.67 8.97 -8.94
C ASN A 115 11.81 10.47 -9.22
N ASP A 116 12.95 11.02 -8.82
CA ASP A 116 13.44 12.32 -9.27
C ASP A 116 14.58 12.03 -10.28
N TYR A 117 14.81 12.93 -11.24
CA TYR A 117 15.79 12.81 -12.33
C TYR A 117 17.13 12.18 -11.94
#